data_AF-A0A5B1CI54-F1
#
_entry.id   AF-A0A5B1CI54-F1
#
_cell.length_a   1.000
_cell.length_b   1.000
_cell.length_c   1.000
_cell.angle_alpha   90.00
_cell.angle_beta   90.00
_cell.angle_gamma   90.00
#
_symmetry.space_group_name_H-M   'P 1'
#
loop_
_entity.id
_entity.type
_entity.pdbx_description
1 polymer ?
#
loop_
_entity_poly.entity_id
_entity_poly.type
_entity_poly.pdbx_seq_one_letter_code
_entity_poly.pdbx_strand_id
1 'polypeptide(L)'
;MEQSPLRLIKRCAEYIPIEDINTIRIGLRGIYVLYDDNEVVYVGMTTGGRGGIRARLKRHRAKKADLWTHCSIFEVWDNIRDEEIVELEGLFRHIYRHDSVANKLNAQRGFKLMKSVTNSDIADW
;
A
#
# COMPACT_ATOMS: atom_id res chain seq x y z
N MET A 1 3.86 -24.03 18.62
CA MET A 1 3.44 -23.18 17.49
C MET A 1 4.57 -22.21 17.24
N GLU A 2 5.15 -22.20 16.05
CA GLU A 2 6.08 -21.13 15.68
C GLU A 2 5.31 -19.81 15.68
N GLN A 3 5.83 -18.84 16.42
CA GLN A 3 5.30 -17.49 16.44
C GLN A 3 5.67 -16.82 15.12
N SER A 4 4.69 -16.22 14.44
CA SER A 4 4.96 -15.43 13.23
C SER A 4 5.99 -14.33 13.54
N PRO A 5 6.98 -14.09 12.68
CA PRO A 5 7.97 -13.03 12.88
C PRO A 5 7.34 -11.63 12.85
N LEU A 6 6.18 -11.47 12.19
CA LEU A 6 5.51 -10.19 12.02
C LEU A 6 4.05 -10.24 12.52
N ARG A 7 3.64 -9.16 13.20
CA ARG A 7 2.28 -9.01 13.76
C ARG A 7 1.24 -8.56 12.74
N LEU A 8 1.64 -7.75 11.76
CA LEU A 8 0.76 -7.13 10.77
C LEU A 8 0.76 -7.92 9.45
N ILE A 9 1.96 -8.22 8.94
CA ILE A 9 2.16 -8.82 7.62
C ILE A 9 2.19 -10.34 7.75
N LYS A 10 1.35 -11.01 6.98
CA LYS A 10 1.26 -12.47 6.85
C LYS A 10 2.29 -13.00 5.88
N ARG A 11 2.48 -12.30 4.77
CA ARG A 11 3.48 -12.58 3.73
C ARG A 11 3.63 -11.40 2.79
N CYS A 12 4.76 -11.33 2.10
CA CYS A 12 4.98 -10.38 1.02
C CYS A 12 5.41 -11.09 -0.27
N ALA A 13 5.21 -10.41 -1.38
CA ALA A 13 5.82 -10.72 -2.66
C ALA A 13 6.23 -9.40 -3.30
N GLU A 14 7.50 -9.28 -3.67
CA GLU A 14 8.11 -7.99 -3.99
C GLU A 14 8.54 -7.94 -5.44
N TYR A 15 8.48 -6.74 -6.02
CA TYR A 15 8.99 -6.43 -7.35
C TYR A 15 8.49 -7.37 -8.45
N ILE A 16 7.19 -7.67 -8.43
CA ILE A 16 6.49 -8.49 -9.41
C ILE A 16 6.24 -7.66 -10.68
N PRO A 17 6.62 -8.13 -11.88
CA PRO A 17 6.33 -7.46 -13.13
C PRO A 17 4.83 -7.26 -13.39
N ILE A 18 4.45 -6.19 -14.07
CA ILE A 18 3.06 -5.84 -14.41
C ILE A 18 2.35 -6.94 -15.25
N GLU A 19 3.11 -7.73 -15.99
CA GLU A 19 2.68 -8.88 -16.79
C GLU A 19 2.16 -10.01 -15.89
N ASP A 20 2.79 -10.18 -14.74
CA ASP A 20 2.57 -11.30 -13.82
C ASP A 20 1.46 -11.05 -12.82
N ILE A 21 0.82 -9.87 -12.81
CA ILE A 21 -0.25 -9.56 -11.84
C ILE A 21 -1.46 -10.50 -11.92
N ASN A 22 -1.56 -11.30 -13.00
CA ASN A 22 -2.58 -12.32 -13.14
C ASN A 22 -2.32 -13.59 -12.31
N THR A 23 -1.09 -13.82 -11.86
CA THR A 23 -0.73 -14.96 -11.00
C THR A 23 -1.14 -14.71 -9.53
N ILE A 24 -1.32 -13.44 -9.15
CA ILE A 24 -1.71 -13.03 -7.81
C ILE A 24 -3.07 -13.63 -7.44
N ARG A 25 -3.18 -14.15 -6.21
CA ARG A 25 -4.45 -14.64 -5.66
C ARG A 25 -5.47 -13.51 -5.54
N ILE A 26 -6.75 -13.82 -5.78
CA ILE A 26 -7.83 -12.85 -5.56
C ILE A 26 -8.15 -12.68 -4.07
N GLY A 27 -8.68 -11.51 -3.71
CA GLY A 27 -9.21 -11.26 -2.36
C GLY A 27 -8.16 -10.92 -1.29
N LEU A 28 -6.89 -10.74 -1.68
CA LEU A 28 -5.85 -10.31 -0.75
C LEU A 28 -6.19 -8.95 -0.14
N ARG A 29 -5.97 -8.85 1.18
CA ARG A 29 -6.12 -7.66 2.03
C ARG A 29 -4.73 -7.13 2.37
N GLY A 30 -4.57 -5.82 2.43
CA GLY A 30 -3.32 -5.19 2.86
C GLY A 30 -2.87 -4.07 1.94
N ILE A 31 -1.56 -3.91 1.83
CA ILE A 31 -0.89 -2.81 1.11
C ILE A 31 -0.32 -3.33 -0.21
N TYR A 32 -0.33 -2.50 -1.24
CA TYR A 32 0.42 -2.73 -2.47
C TYR A 32 1.13 -1.44 -2.89
N VAL A 33 2.27 -1.63 -3.54
CA VAL A 33 3.15 -0.57 -4.03
C VAL A 33 3.34 -0.74 -5.53
N LEU A 34 3.36 0.36 -6.28
CA LEU A 34 3.74 0.36 -7.70
C LEU A 34 5.09 1.06 -7.86
N TYR A 35 5.89 0.56 -8.78
CA TYR A 35 7.23 1.07 -9.08
C TYR A 35 7.35 1.49 -10.53
N ASP A 36 8.11 2.55 -10.78
CA ASP A 36 8.62 2.95 -12.09
C ASP A 36 10.13 3.08 -11.97
N ASP A 37 10.90 2.32 -12.76
CA ASP A 37 12.37 2.25 -12.69
C ASP A 37 12.96 2.18 -11.26
N ASN A 38 12.50 1.22 -10.44
CA ASN A 38 12.85 1.04 -9.01
C ASN A 38 12.32 2.10 -8.04
N GLU A 39 11.78 3.21 -8.54
CA GLU A 39 11.20 4.25 -7.70
C GLU A 39 9.75 3.93 -7.34
N VAL A 40 9.40 4.10 -6.07
CA VAL A 40 8.00 4.01 -5.64
C VAL A 40 7.23 5.16 -6.28
N VAL A 41 6.14 4.87 -6.99
CA VAL A 41 5.28 5.90 -7.61
C VAL A 41 3.87 5.92 -7.05
N TYR A 42 3.49 4.87 -6.31
CA TYR A 42 2.17 4.73 -5.72
C TYR A 42 2.17 3.78 -4.52
N VAL A 43 1.54 4.19 -3.42
CA VAL A 43 1.16 3.29 -2.33
C VAL A 43 -0.35 3.25 -2.24
N GLY A 44 -0.94 2.05 -2.09
CA GLY A 44 -2.36 1.93 -1.84
C GLY A 44 -2.73 0.68 -1.08
N MET A 45 -4.01 0.59 -0.74
CA MET A 45 -4.52 -0.51 0.07
C MET A 45 -5.83 -1.09 -0.46
N THR A 46 -6.24 -2.19 0.15
CA THR A 46 -7.59 -2.75 0.06
C THR A 46 -7.90 -3.66 1.24
N THR A 47 -9.18 -3.70 1.61
CA THR A 47 -9.74 -4.55 2.66
C THR A 47 -10.28 -5.88 2.15
N GLY A 48 -10.02 -6.25 0.88
CA GLY A 48 -10.30 -7.61 0.35
C GLY A 48 -11.64 -7.81 -0.36
N GLY A 49 -12.41 -6.74 -0.61
CA GLY A 49 -13.64 -6.78 -1.44
C GLY A 49 -13.42 -7.30 -2.87
N ARG A 50 -14.38 -7.18 -3.80
CA ARG A 50 -14.42 -7.80 -5.17
C ARG A 50 -13.04 -7.92 -5.89
N GLY A 51 -12.25 -8.92 -5.52
CA GLY A 51 -10.93 -9.24 -6.09
C GLY A 51 -9.67 -8.70 -5.37
N GLY A 52 -9.79 -7.91 -4.30
CA GLY A 52 -8.66 -7.47 -3.46
C GLY A 52 -7.54 -6.76 -4.22
N ILE A 53 -6.29 -6.99 -3.81
CA ILE A 53 -5.11 -6.31 -4.38
C ILE A 53 -5.01 -6.53 -5.89
N ARG A 54 -5.24 -7.76 -6.37
CA ARG A 54 -5.22 -8.07 -7.81
C ARG A 54 -6.19 -7.23 -8.62
N ALA A 55 -7.43 -7.02 -8.12
CA ALA A 55 -8.39 -6.18 -8.83
C ALA A 55 -7.94 -4.71 -8.89
N ARG A 56 -7.28 -4.20 -7.84
CA ARG A 56 -6.70 -2.86 -7.81
C ARG A 56 -5.56 -2.72 -8.82
N LEU A 57 -4.64 -3.68 -8.85
CA LEU A 57 -3.53 -3.73 -9.82
C LEU A 57 -4.03 -3.80 -11.26
N LYS A 58 -5.02 -4.65 -11.56
CA LYS A 58 -5.65 -4.70 -12.89
C LYS A 58 -6.23 -3.36 -13.32
N ARG A 59 -6.86 -2.63 -12.39
CA ARG A 59 -7.38 -1.29 -12.66
C ARG A 59 -6.27 -0.28 -12.92
N HIS A 60 -5.16 -0.35 -12.19
CA HIS A 60 -3.99 0.49 -12.46
C HIS A 60 -3.39 0.18 -13.82
N ARG A 61 -3.17 -1.10 -14.15
CA ARG A 61 -2.70 -1.51 -15.48
C ARG A 61 -3.63 -1.00 -16.59
N ALA A 62 -4.95 -1.10 -16.41
CA ALA A 62 -5.90 -0.62 -17.42
C ALA A 62 -5.92 0.91 -17.61
N LYS A 63 -5.45 1.70 -16.64
CA LYS A 63 -5.56 3.18 -16.66
C LYS A 63 -4.22 3.92 -16.71
N LYS A 64 -3.12 3.24 -16.40
CA LYS A 64 -1.82 3.82 -16.08
C LYS A 64 -0.66 2.86 -16.44
N ALA A 65 -0.83 2.02 -17.46
CA ALA A 65 0.16 0.96 -17.78
C ALA A 65 1.56 1.51 -18.09
N ASP A 66 1.63 2.75 -18.55
CA ASP A 66 2.81 3.51 -18.93
C ASP A 66 3.49 4.24 -17.75
N LEU A 67 2.91 4.17 -16.55
CA LEU A 67 3.37 4.93 -15.38
C LEU A 67 3.97 4.03 -14.28
N TRP A 68 4.07 2.73 -14.51
CA TRP A 68 4.67 1.76 -13.58
C TRP A 68 4.97 0.45 -14.30
N THR A 69 5.99 -0.27 -13.83
CA THR A 69 6.50 -1.51 -14.41
C THR A 69 6.40 -2.70 -13.46
N HIS A 70 6.52 -2.46 -12.16
CA HIS A 70 6.52 -3.52 -11.13
C HIS A 70 5.60 -3.19 -9.96
N CYS A 71 5.24 -4.20 -9.18
CA CYS A 71 4.49 -4.03 -7.94
C CYS A 71 4.97 -4.93 -6.81
N SER A 72 4.79 -4.47 -5.58
CA SER A 72 5.00 -5.27 -4.36
C SER A 72 3.68 -5.37 -3.60
N ILE A 73 3.49 -6.49 -2.90
CA ILE A 73 2.26 -6.85 -2.20
C ILE A 73 2.62 -7.26 -0.78
N PHE A 74 1.90 -6.68 0.18
CA PHE A 74 2.06 -6.96 1.60
C PHE A 74 0.69 -7.40 2.14
N GLU A 75 0.47 -8.72 2.18
CA GLU A 75 -0.77 -9.29 2.69
C GLU A 75 -0.77 -9.23 4.21
N VAL A 76 -1.85 -8.73 4.79
CA VAL A 76 -2.02 -8.68 6.25
C VAL A 76 -2.65 -9.95 6.80
N TRP A 77 -2.45 -10.21 8.09
CA TRP A 77 -3.15 -11.30 8.77
C TRP A 77 -4.66 -11.07 8.84
N ASP A 78 -5.42 -12.17 8.93
CA ASP A 78 -6.89 -12.13 8.90
C ASP A 78 -7.48 -11.40 10.12
N ASN A 79 -6.75 -11.37 11.24
CA ASN A 79 -7.12 -10.63 12.46
C ASN A 79 -6.82 -9.13 12.41
N ILE A 80 -6.18 -8.62 11.35
CA ILE A 80 -5.98 -7.18 11.16
C ILE A 80 -7.27 -6.55 10.66
N ARG A 81 -7.73 -5.53 11.39
CA ARG A 81 -8.96 -4.79 11.10
C ARG A 81 -8.78 -3.89 9.88
N ASP A 82 -9.91 -3.58 9.24
CA ASP A 82 -9.92 -2.70 8.07
C ASP A 82 -9.38 -1.31 8.38
N GLU A 83 -9.67 -0.78 9.57
CA GLU A 83 -9.20 0.54 9.99
C GLU A 83 -7.68 0.57 10.20
N GLU A 84 -7.07 -0.54 10.63
CA GLU A 84 -5.61 -0.67 10.75
C GLU A 84 -4.95 -0.64 9.37
N ILE A 85 -5.57 -1.25 8.36
CA ILE A 85 -5.07 -1.19 6.97
C ILE A 85 -5.18 0.24 6.42
N VAL A 86 -6.29 0.93 6.71
CA VAL A 86 -6.52 2.32 6.29
C VAL A 86 -5.50 3.26 6.94
N GLU A 87 -5.26 3.11 8.25
CA GLU A 87 -4.29 3.90 8.98
C GLU A 87 -2.87 3.66 8.47
N LEU A 88 -2.49 2.40 8.20
CA LEU A 88 -1.18 2.05 7.65
C LEU A 88 -0.93 2.69 6.28
N GLU A 89 -1.91 2.64 5.37
CA GLU A 89 -1.82 3.33 4.08
C GLU A 89 -1.76 4.85 4.25
N GLY A 90 -2.55 5.37 5.18
CA GLY A 90 -2.57 6.79 5.53
C GLY A 90 -1.20 7.27 6.02
N LEU A 91 -0.53 6.47 6.86
CA LEU A 91 0.81 6.73 7.36
C LEU A 91 1.83 6.82 6.21
N PHE A 92 1.86 5.82 5.32
CA PHE A 92 2.78 5.85 4.17
C PHE A 92 2.54 7.05 3.26
N ARG A 93 1.27 7.36 2.99
CA ARG A 93 0.97 8.56 2.20
C ARG A 93 1.46 9.82 2.90
N HIS A 94 1.18 9.95 4.19
CA HIS A 94 1.61 11.10 4.97
C HIS A 94 3.14 11.24 5.01
N ILE A 95 3.90 10.15 5.14
CA ILE A 95 5.37 10.16 5.10
C ILE A 95 5.86 10.73 3.76
N TYR A 96 5.38 10.19 2.65
CA TYR A 96 5.79 10.58 1.30
C TYR A 96 5.05 11.82 0.75
N ARG A 97 4.34 12.59 1.58
CA ARG A 97 3.47 13.69 1.10
C ARG A 97 4.23 14.81 0.37
N HIS A 98 5.50 14.98 0.71
CA HIS A 98 6.41 15.99 0.16
C HIS A 98 7.41 15.41 -0.82
N ASP A 99 7.38 14.09 -1.03
CA ASP A 99 8.21 13.42 -2.02
C ASP A 99 7.66 13.72 -3.42
N SER A 100 8.55 14.10 -4.34
CA SER A 100 8.18 14.45 -5.72
C SER A 100 8.03 13.21 -6.62
N VAL A 101 8.58 12.08 -6.20
CA VAL A 101 8.59 10.80 -6.92
C VAL A 101 7.62 9.83 -6.24
N ALA A 102 7.83 9.56 -4.95
CA ALA A 102 6.93 8.74 -4.15
C ALA A 102 5.53 9.36 -4.10
N ASN A 103 4.51 8.52 -4.32
CA ASN A 103 3.10 8.93 -4.42
C ASN A 103 2.76 9.91 -5.56
N LYS A 104 3.61 10.06 -6.59
CA LYS A 104 3.27 10.85 -7.79
C LYS A 104 1.90 10.49 -8.37
N LEU A 105 1.50 9.22 -8.30
CA LEU A 105 0.23 8.73 -8.84
C LEU A 105 -0.95 8.77 -7.83
N ASN A 106 -0.71 9.11 -6.56
CA ASN A 106 -1.76 9.25 -5.55
C ASN A 106 -2.38 10.65 -5.62
N ALA A 107 -3.67 10.72 -5.95
CA ALA A 107 -4.41 11.99 -5.95
C ALA A 107 -4.49 12.61 -4.54
N GLN A 108 -4.62 11.77 -3.51
CA GLN A 108 -4.59 12.21 -2.11
C GLN A 108 -3.24 11.84 -1.52
N ARG A 109 -2.37 12.83 -1.28
CA ARG A 109 -0.99 12.59 -0.78
C ARG A 109 -0.85 12.53 0.74
N GLY A 110 -1.89 12.82 1.50
CA GLY A 110 -1.81 12.81 2.96
C GLY A 110 -3.02 12.17 3.61
N PHE A 111 -2.89 11.89 4.91
CA PHE A 111 -3.96 11.34 5.72
C PHE A 111 -4.54 12.40 6.66
N LYS A 112 -5.84 12.68 6.51
CA LYS A 112 -6.51 13.76 7.23
C LYS A 112 -6.45 13.57 8.76
N LEU A 113 -6.55 12.32 9.24
CA LEU A 113 -6.51 12.01 10.67
C LEU A 113 -5.15 12.31 11.30
N MET A 114 -4.05 12.36 10.54
CA MET A 114 -2.76 12.77 11.10
C MET A 114 -2.80 14.19 11.67
N LYS A 115 -3.63 15.06 11.11
CA LYS A 115 -3.77 16.44 11.59
C LYS A 115 -4.33 16.54 13.02
N SER A 116 -5.15 15.58 13.45
CA SER A 116 -5.73 15.61 14.81
C SER A 116 -4.76 15.13 15.88
N VAL A 117 -3.63 14.52 15.50
CA VAL A 117 -2.61 14.01 16.42
C VAL A 117 -1.26 14.69 16.22
N THR A 118 -1.16 15.69 15.32
CA THR A 118 0.08 16.42 15.10
C THR A 118 0.31 17.40 16.24
N ASN A 119 1.35 17.16 17.04
CA ASN A 119 1.91 18.13 17.98
C ASN A 119 3.39 18.33 17.61
N SER A 120 3.79 19.56 17.32
CA SER A 120 5.20 19.85 16.98
C SER A 120 6.07 20.04 18.23
N ASP A 121 5.46 20.17 19.40
CA ASP A 121 6.19 20.26 20.67
C ASP A 121 6.49 18.85 21.19
N ILE A 122 7.63 18.30 20.75
CA ILE A 122 8.11 16.97 21.16
C ILE A 122 8.51 16.95 22.64
N ALA A 123 8.84 18.10 23.23
CA ALA A 123 9.23 18.17 24.63
C ALA A 123 8.04 17.90 25.58
N ASP A 124 6.80 18.07 25.10
CA ASP A 124 5.56 17.87 25.83
C ASP A 124 4.97 16.45 25.69
N TRP A 125 5.73 15.48 25.15
CA TRP A 125 5.26 14.11 24.88
C TRP A 125 5.50 13.12 26.03
#